data_AF-A0A9Q1FXN7-F1
#
_entry.id   AF-A0A9Q1FXN7-F1
#
_cell.length_a   1.000
_cell.length_b   1.000
_cell.length_c   1.000
_cell.angle_alpha   90.00
_cell.angle_beta   90.00
_cell.angle_gamma   90.00
#
_symmetry.space_group_name_H-M   'P 1'
#
loop_
_entity.id
_entity.type
_entity.pdbx_description
1 polymer ?
#
loop_
_entity_poly.entity_id
_entity_poly.type
_entity_poly.pdbx_seq_one_letter_code
_entity_poly.pdbx_strand_id
1 'polypeptide(L)'
;MTDCSLPRVWIIGCSLVARLQAHLGAFGLDQNLGLDCQITWAGRGGRRWEHLMPLLRSKRADIRDDPDVMVIHLGGNSIGTYGNTRISLMRRMKTDIWEINLLFPKTKLMFLDILPRWNWRGQAATTEYGLERTRRRLNGAMFGVLSDMDPALTLLTFEIAINPESGLWSQHSVSHDPAFQLKQRLFVLLSLHDRASEEMNIIQRDLSAARQFYQLELGKIEEALRNPPCAKSLRHEAGVVSALRLKIRECKDQLQQCDIVEQLLVTNSSLVESEVEDLSEEEEKEEEQDEDNKESC
;
A
#
# COMPACT_ATOMS: atom_id res chain seq x y z
N MET A 1 -42.37 -0.87 5.51
CA MET A 1 -41.35 0.12 5.86
C MET A 1 -40.06 -0.66 6.04
N THR A 2 -39.22 -0.74 5.00
CA THR A 2 -37.90 -1.35 5.10
C THR A 2 -37.01 -0.37 5.82
N ASP A 3 -36.37 -0.84 6.88
CA ASP A 3 -35.40 -0.09 7.67
C ASP A 3 -34.34 0.55 6.75
N CYS A 4 -34.18 1.86 6.85
CA CYS A 4 -33.51 2.69 5.85
C CYS A 4 -32.01 2.83 6.16
N SER A 5 -31.36 1.73 6.56
CA SER A 5 -29.93 1.74 6.86
C SER A 5 -29.12 1.75 5.56
N LEU A 6 -28.08 2.59 5.53
CA LEU A 6 -27.15 2.66 4.41
C LEU A 6 -26.44 1.31 4.22
N PRO A 7 -26.17 0.88 2.97
CA PRO A 7 -25.40 -0.34 2.72
C PRO A 7 -24.05 -0.32 3.44
N ARG A 8 -23.71 -1.41 4.12
CA ARG A 8 -22.45 -1.55 4.86
C ARG A 8 -21.42 -2.26 4.00
N VAL A 9 -20.26 -1.63 3.86
CA VAL A 9 -19.19 -2.08 2.97
C VAL A 9 -17.93 -2.30 3.78
N TRP A 10 -17.36 -3.50 3.71
CA TRP A 10 -16.04 -3.77 4.30
C TRP A 10 -14.97 -3.75 3.23
N ILE A 11 -13.92 -2.94 3.39
CA ILE A 11 -12.77 -2.92 2.50
C ILE A 11 -11.57 -3.51 3.23
N ILE A 12 -11.18 -4.72 2.83
CA ILE A 12 -10.11 -5.48 3.44
C ILE A 12 -8.90 -5.49 2.52
N GLY A 13 -7.74 -5.09 3.03
CA GLY A 13 -6.55 -5.12 2.20
C GLY A 13 -5.22 -5.06 2.92
N CYS A 14 -4.19 -4.87 2.11
CA CYS A 14 -2.81 -4.70 2.55
C CYS A 14 -2.48 -3.21 2.81
N SER A 15 -1.20 -2.84 2.71
CA SER A 15 -0.72 -1.46 2.87
C SER A 15 -1.36 -0.47 1.89
N LEU A 16 -1.83 -0.91 0.72
CA LEU A 16 -2.49 0.00 -0.23
C LEU A 16 -3.82 0.52 0.30
N VAL A 17 -4.64 -0.36 0.89
CA VAL A 17 -5.91 0.04 1.50
C VAL A 17 -5.68 0.91 2.73
N ALA A 18 -4.70 0.55 3.57
CA ALA A 18 -4.37 1.33 4.77
C ALA A 18 -3.95 2.77 4.41
N ARG A 19 -3.07 2.90 3.42
CA ARG A 19 -2.58 4.22 3.01
C ARG A 19 -3.61 5.03 2.24
N LEU A 20 -4.51 4.37 1.49
CA LEU A 20 -5.65 5.07 0.90
C LEU A 20 -6.56 5.67 1.98
N GLN A 21 -6.91 4.89 3.01
CA GLN A 21 -7.71 5.40 4.13
C GLN A 21 -7.00 6.57 4.84
N ALA A 22 -5.71 6.41 5.14
CA ALA A 22 -4.92 7.47 5.78
C ALA A 22 -4.84 8.73 4.90
N HIS A 23 -4.69 8.59 3.59
CA HIS A 23 -4.72 9.70 2.64
C HIS A 23 -6.09 10.40 2.61
N LEU A 24 -7.20 9.67 2.68
CA LEU A 24 -8.51 10.30 2.76
C LEU A 24 -8.65 11.12 4.04
N GLY A 25 -8.20 10.57 5.18
CA GLY A 25 -8.19 11.25 6.47
C GLY A 25 -7.36 12.53 6.45
N ALA A 26 -6.10 12.43 6.03
CA ALA A 26 -5.15 13.54 6.05
C ALA A 26 -5.55 14.74 5.17
N PHE A 27 -6.38 14.51 4.15
CA PHE A 27 -6.85 15.56 3.26
C PHE A 27 -8.31 15.95 3.50
N GLY A 28 -8.93 15.44 4.59
CA GLY A 28 -10.34 15.71 4.91
C GLY A 28 -11.31 15.27 3.81
N LEU A 29 -10.94 14.24 3.05
CA LEU A 29 -11.76 13.69 1.97
C LEU A 29 -12.79 12.70 2.55
N ASP A 30 -13.89 12.52 1.83
CA ASP A 30 -14.94 11.60 2.26
C ASP A 30 -14.42 10.15 2.35
N GLN A 31 -14.46 9.61 3.58
CA GLN A 31 -14.09 8.23 3.91
C GLN A 31 -15.02 7.20 3.24
N ASN A 32 -16.22 7.61 2.81
CA ASN A 32 -17.14 6.79 2.02
C ASN A 32 -16.97 6.98 0.51
N LEU A 33 -15.89 7.65 0.09
CA LEU A 33 -15.53 7.86 -1.32
C LEU A 33 -16.60 8.60 -2.14
N GLY A 34 -17.47 9.40 -1.51
CA GLY A 34 -18.58 10.08 -2.16
C GLY A 34 -19.70 9.11 -2.56
N LEU A 35 -19.97 8.08 -1.76
CA LEU A 35 -21.01 7.08 -1.97
C LEU A 35 -21.97 7.05 -0.78
N ASP A 36 -23.24 6.78 -1.06
CA ASP A 36 -24.29 6.61 -0.04
C ASP A 36 -24.17 5.22 0.61
N CYS A 37 -23.08 4.98 1.33
CA CYS A 37 -22.81 3.74 2.06
C CYS A 37 -21.95 4.02 3.31
N GLN A 38 -21.89 3.03 4.20
CA GLN A 38 -20.99 3.07 5.35
C GLN A 38 -19.79 2.15 5.09
N ILE A 39 -18.61 2.74 4.92
CA ILE A 39 -17.38 2.00 4.65
C ILE A 39 -16.61 1.73 5.94
N THR A 40 -16.42 0.46 6.26
CA THR A 40 -15.45 0.02 7.28
C THR A 40 -14.14 -0.36 6.60
N TRP A 41 -13.08 0.35 6.92
CA TRP A 41 -11.75 0.11 6.40
C TRP A 41 -11.00 -0.92 7.26
N ALA A 42 -10.33 -1.85 6.60
CA ALA A 42 -9.52 -2.87 7.24
C ALA A 42 -8.23 -3.07 6.44
N GLY A 43 -7.45 -2.01 6.27
CA GLY A 43 -6.11 -2.07 5.69
C GLY A 43 -5.04 -2.38 6.74
N ARG A 44 -4.04 -3.21 6.42
CA ARG A 44 -2.83 -3.34 7.26
C ARG A 44 -1.59 -3.64 6.42
N GLY A 45 -0.49 -2.96 6.75
CA GLY A 45 0.81 -3.19 6.13
C GLY A 45 1.25 -4.65 6.17
N GLY A 46 1.87 -5.13 5.09
CA GLY A 46 2.43 -6.48 5.00
C GLY A 46 1.39 -7.62 5.06
N ARG A 47 0.08 -7.34 5.09
CA ARG A 47 -0.93 -8.39 5.20
C ARG A 47 -0.83 -9.37 4.03
N ARG A 48 -0.77 -10.65 4.37
CA ARG A 48 -0.75 -11.81 3.47
C ARG A 48 -2.13 -12.46 3.44
N TRP A 49 -2.38 -13.26 2.41
CA TRP A 49 -3.64 -13.96 2.22
C TRP A 49 -4.02 -14.84 3.41
N GLU A 50 -3.06 -15.55 4.01
CA GLU A 50 -3.27 -16.41 5.18
C GLU A 50 -3.79 -15.67 6.43
N HIS A 51 -3.70 -14.35 6.46
CA HIS A 51 -4.25 -13.55 7.56
C HIS A 51 -5.71 -13.12 7.32
N LEU A 52 -6.30 -13.41 6.15
CA LEU A 52 -7.66 -13.00 5.79
C LEU A 52 -8.72 -13.70 6.65
N MET A 53 -8.70 -15.03 6.73
CA MET A 53 -9.70 -15.79 7.48
C MET A 53 -9.69 -15.49 8.98
N PRO A 54 -8.52 -15.44 9.67
CA PRO A 54 -8.48 -15.03 11.06
C PRO A 54 -9.07 -13.63 11.30
N LEU A 55 -8.75 -12.66 10.43
CA LEU A 55 -9.29 -11.30 10.51
C LEU A 55 -10.80 -11.29 10.38
N LEU A 56 -11.36 -12.01 9.40
CA LEU A 56 -12.80 -12.04 9.17
C LEU A 56 -13.56 -12.66 10.33
N ARG A 57 -13.00 -13.71 10.95
CA ARG A 57 -13.60 -14.33 12.13
C ARG A 57 -13.57 -13.39 13.34
N SER A 58 -12.46 -12.69 13.57
CA SER A 58 -12.38 -11.67 14.62
C SER A 58 -13.41 -10.58 14.39
N LYS A 59 -13.41 -9.95 13.20
CA LYS A 59 -14.35 -8.87 12.88
C LYS A 59 -15.81 -9.27 13.01
N ARG A 60 -16.15 -10.52 12.67
CA ARG A 60 -17.52 -11.03 12.86
C ARG A 60 -17.88 -11.25 14.33
N ALA A 61 -16.90 -11.54 15.19
CA ALA A 61 -17.13 -11.63 16.62
C ALA A 61 -17.29 -10.23 17.24
N ASP A 62 -16.54 -9.25 16.74
CA ASP A 62 -16.50 -7.89 17.28
C ASP A 62 -17.69 -7.03 16.78
N ILE A 63 -18.07 -7.18 15.51
CA ILE A 63 -19.13 -6.39 14.86
C ILE A 63 -20.42 -7.22 14.80
N ARG A 64 -21.52 -6.69 15.36
CA ARG A 64 -22.81 -7.40 15.43
C ARG A 64 -23.44 -7.75 14.09
N ASP A 65 -23.15 -6.97 13.04
CA ASP A 65 -23.85 -7.09 11.76
C ASP A 65 -22.88 -7.39 10.60
N ASP A 66 -23.19 -8.42 9.81
CA ASP A 66 -22.43 -8.83 8.62
C ASP A 66 -22.51 -7.76 7.50
N PRO A 67 -21.46 -7.46 6.71
CA PRO A 67 -21.51 -6.42 5.68
C PRO A 67 -22.45 -6.80 4.52
N ASP A 68 -23.02 -5.82 3.84
CA ASP A 68 -23.77 -6.04 2.60
C ASP A 68 -22.82 -6.33 1.42
N VAL A 69 -21.66 -5.67 1.41
CA VAL A 69 -20.60 -5.84 0.41
C VAL A 69 -19.25 -6.01 1.09
N MET A 70 -18.49 -7.00 0.68
CA MET A 70 -17.12 -7.22 1.15
C MET A 70 -16.15 -7.13 -0.02
N VAL A 71 -15.27 -6.13 0.03
CA VAL A 71 -14.23 -5.88 -0.96
C VAL A 71 -12.89 -6.37 -0.44
N ILE A 72 -12.25 -7.28 -1.17
CA ILE A 72 -10.97 -7.88 -0.78
C ILE A 72 -9.89 -7.48 -1.77
N HIS A 73 -8.88 -6.74 -1.30
CA HIS A 73 -7.64 -6.45 -2.02
C HIS A 73 -6.42 -7.06 -1.30
N LEU A 74 -6.23 -8.36 -1.53
CA LEU A 74 -5.13 -9.15 -0.94
C LEU A 74 -4.55 -10.14 -1.96
N GLY A 75 -3.38 -10.69 -1.64
CA GLY A 75 -2.73 -11.76 -2.40
C GLY A 75 -1.37 -11.37 -2.95
N GLY A 76 -1.13 -10.09 -3.26
CA GLY A 76 0.15 -9.61 -3.78
C GLY A 76 1.36 -9.94 -2.89
N ASN A 77 1.19 -9.82 -1.57
CA ASN A 77 2.24 -10.15 -0.58
C ASN A 77 2.42 -11.65 -0.33
N SER A 78 1.55 -12.49 -0.88
CA SER A 78 1.63 -13.96 -0.75
C SER A 78 2.26 -14.62 -1.98
N ILE A 79 2.28 -13.93 -3.12
CA ILE A 79 3.00 -14.36 -4.31
C ILE A 79 4.48 -14.50 -3.96
N GLY A 80 5.14 -15.53 -4.48
CA GLY A 80 6.58 -15.74 -4.33
C GLY A 80 7.11 -15.88 -2.90
N THR A 81 6.25 -16.00 -1.89
CA THR A 81 6.66 -16.27 -0.51
C THR A 81 7.18 -17.70 -0.40
N TYR A 82 8.25 -17.91 0.38
CA TYR A 82 8.81 -19.25 0.61
C TYR A 82 7.72 -20.23 1.10
N GLY A 83 7.67 -21.43 0.51
CA GLY A 83 6.64 -22.44 0.80
C GLY A 83 5.29 -22.23 0.10
N ASN A 84 5.03 -21.05 -0.48
CA ASN A 84 3.81 -20.77 -1.23
C ASN A 84 4.04 -20.92 -2.74
N THR A 85 3.82 -22.14 -3.26
CA THR A 85 3.70 -22.32 -4.71
C THR A 85 2.46 -21.59 -5.22
N ARG A 86 2.46 -21.17 -6.50
CA ARG A 86 1.25 -20.65 -7.17
C ARG A 86 0.04 -21.58 -6.96
N ILE A 87 0.24 -22.89 -7.06
CA ILE A 87 -0.86 -23.87 -7.00
C ILE A 87 -1.42 -23.94 -5.58
N SER A 88 -0.56 -23.99 -4.56
CA SER A 88 -0.99 -24.03 -3.15
C SER A 88 -1.68 -22.73 -2.74
N LEU A 89 -1.14 -21.58 -3.15
CA LEU A 89 -1.76 -20.28 -2.92
C LEU A 89 -3.13 -20.19 -3.60
N MET A 90 -3.22 -20.55 -4.89
CA MET A 90 -4.49 -20.55 -5.62
C MET A 90 -5.53 -21.46 -4.95
N ARG A 91 -5.15 -22.68 -4.53
CA ARG A 91 -6.06 -23.59 -3.82
C ARG A 91 -6.57 -22.96 -2.52
N ARG A 92 -5.68 -22.39 -1.71
CA ARG A 92 -6.05 -21.70 -0.47
C ARG A 92 -7.02 -20.54 -0.74
N MET A 93 -6.69 -19.67 -1.70
CA MET A 93 -7.57 -18.56 -2.06
C MET A 93 -8.97 -19.01 -2.47
N LYS A 94 -9.08 -20.05 -3.29
CA LYS A 94 -10.38 -20.60 -3.68
C LYS A 94 -11.15 -21.16 -2.48
N THR A 95 -10.49 -21.96 -1.64
CA THR A 95 -11.10 -22.53 -0.43
C THR A 95 -11.58 -21.44 0.52
N ASP A 96 -10.75 -20.43 0.77
CA ASP A 96 -11.10 -19.33 1.66
C ASP A 96 -12.30 -18.55 1.13
N ILE A 97 -12.41 -18.28 -0.17
CA ILE A 97 -13.59 -17.58 -0.74
C ILE A 97 -14.87 -18.39 -0.56
N TRP A 98 -14.82 -19.71 -0.78
CA TRP A 98 -15.96 -20.58 -0.48
C TRP A 98 -16.34 -20.52 1.00
N GLU A 99 -15.35 -20.54 1.89
CA GLU A 99 -15.59 -20.44 3.32
C GLU A 99 -16.15 -19.07 3.74
N ILE A 100 -15.68 -17.98 3.12
CA ILE A 100 -16.21 -16.63 3.33
C ILE A 100 -17.69 -16.59 2.91
N ASN A 101 -18.03 -17.16 1.76
CA ASN A 101 -19.43 -17.20 1.30
C ASN A 101 -20.33 -18.00 2.27
N LEU A 102 -19.79 -19.05 2.92
CA LEU A 102 -20.51 -19.79 3.95
C LEU A 102 -20.62 -19.01 5.27
N LEU A 103 -19.57 -18.27 5.65
CA LEU A 103 -19.57 -17.43 6.84
C LEU A 103 -20.53 -16.24 6.69
N PHE A 104 -20.58 -15.63 5.52
CA PHE A 104 -21.31 -14.40 5.23
C PHE A 104 -22.29 -14.61 4.07
N PRO A 105 -23.34 -15.45 4.24
CA PRO A 105 -24.17 -15.94 3.14
C PRO A 105 -25.02 -14.87 2.45
N LYS A 106 -25.17 -13.68 3.05
CA LYS A 106 -25.92 -12.55 2.48
C LYS A 106 -25.02 -11.48 1.88
N THR A 107 -23.71 -11.60 2.06
CA THR A 107 -22.74 -10.59 1.66
C THR A 107 -22.33 -10.79 0.21
N LYS A 108 -22.33 -9.71 -0.56
CA LYS A 108 -21.76 -9.70 -1.92
C LYS A 108 -20.24 -9.63 -1.84
N LEU A 109 -19.57 -10.64 -2.39
CA LEU A 109 -18.11 -10.72 -2.39
C LEU A 109 -17.51 -10.06 -3.63
N MET A 110 -16.64 -9.10 -3.43
CA MET A 110 -15.89 -8.44 -4.49
C MET A 110 -14.40 -8.68 -4.28
N PHE A 111 -13.73 -9.18 -5.31
CA PHE A 111 -12.28 -9.28 -5.32
C PHE A 111 -11.68 -8.18 -6.19
N LEU A 112 -10.77 -7.42 -5.60
CA LEU A 112 -9.95 -6.46 -6.33
C LEU A 112 -8.68 -7.16 -6.80
N ASP A 113 -8.53 -7.19 -8.12
CA ASP A 113 -7.36 -7.69 -8.82
C ASP A 113 -6.07 -7.31 -8.11
N ILE A 114 -5.18 -8.30 -7.95
CA ILE A 114 -3.84 -8.04 -7.46
C ILE A 114 -3.18 -7.14 -8.48
N LEU A 115 -2.71 -5.96 -8.04
CA LEU A 115 -2.09 -4.98 -8.90
C LEU A 115 -0.74 -5.48 -9.43
N PRO A 116 -0.39 -5.17 -10.69
CA PRO A 116 0.96 -5.39 -11.19
C PRO A 116 1.95 -4.56 -10.39
N ARG A 117 3.13 -5.13 -10.11
CA ARG A 117 4.20 -4.45 -9.38
C ARG A 117 5.40 -4.26 -10.29
N TRP A 118 6.07 -3.12 -10.15
CA TRP A 118 7.36 -2.90 -10.81
C TRP A 118 8.43 -3.82 -10.23
N ASN A 119 8.40 -4.05 -8.92
CA ASN A 119 9.34 -4.91 -8.22
C ASN A 119 8.63 -5.78 -7.19
N TRP A 120 8.95 -7.07 -7.17
CA TRP A 120 8.43 -8.05 -6.22
C TRP A 120 9.40 -8.25 -5.05
N ARG A 121 9.65 -7.17 -4.31
CA ARG A 121 10.61 -7.14 -3.19
C ARG A 121 10.30 -8.20 -2.13
N GLY A 122 11.33 -8.88 -1.64
CA GLY A 122 11.23 -9.86 -0.55
C GLY A 122 10.64 -11.22 -0.93
N GLN A 123 10.47 -11.50 -2.22
CA GLN A 123 9.96 -12.79 -2.70
C GLN A 123 11.10 -13.74 -3.07
N ALA A 124 10.95 -15.00 -2.67
CA ALA A 124 11.95 -16.05 -2.81
C ALA A 124 11.94 -16.73 -4.21
N ALA A 125 10.97 -16.39 -5.07
CA ALA A 125 10.69 -17.14 -6.29
C ALA A 125 11.26 -16.53 -7.59
N THR A 126 11.40 -17.42 -8.57
CA THR A 126 12.11 -17.37 -9.84
C THR A 126 11.56 -16.33 -10.83
N THR A 127 12.32 -15.25 -11.01
CA THR A 127 12.19 -14.16 -12.00
C THR A 127 10.91 -13.31 -11.93
N GLU A 128 11.04 -12.01 -12.13
CA GLU A 128 9.91 -11.05 -12.15
C GLU A 128 8.81 -11.47 -13.14
N TYR A 129 9.19 -12.01 -14.29
CA TYR A 129 8.26 -12.58 -15.27
C TYR A 129 7.41 -13.73 -14.71
N GLY A 130 8.01 -14.62 -13.91
CA GLY A 130 7.31 -15.73 -13.28
C GLY A 130 6.29 -15.28 -12.24
N LEU A 131 6.61 -14.21 -11.51
CA LEU A 131 5.74 -13.61 -10.49
C LEU A 131 4.56 -12.88 -11.12
N GLU A 132 4.79 -12.11 -12.18
CA GLU A 132 3.72 -11.44 -12.95
C GLU A 132 2.78 -12.45 -13.62
N ARG A 133 3.33 -13.53 -14.20
CA ARG A 133 2.52 -14.64 -14.72
C ARG A 133 1.71 -15.31 -13.62
N THR A 134 2.25 -15.41 -12.40
CA THR A 134 1.54 -15.95 -11.24
C THR A 134 0.39 -15.04 -10.83
N ARG A 135 0.63 -13.73 -10.74
CA ARG A 135 -0.40 -12.71 -10.46
C ARG A 135 -1.60 -12.81 -11.39
N ARG A 136 -1.37 -12.77 -12.72
CA ARG A 136 -2.45 -12.87 -13.73
C ARG A 136 -3.27 -14.15 -13.59
N ARG A 137 -2.59 -15.28 -13.35
CA ARG A 137 -3.27 -16.57 -13.14
C ARG A 137 -4.08 -16.61 -11.86
N LEU A 138 -3.64 -15.94 -10.80
CA LEU A 138 -4.44 -15.81 -9.57
C LEU A 138 -5.67 -14.94 -9.82
N ASN A 139 -5.53 -13.77 -10.43
CA ASN A 139 -6.68 -12.91 -10.76
C ASN A 139 -7.70 -13.66 -11.62
N GLY A 140 -7.27 -14.32 -12.70
CA GLY A 140 -8.16 -15.11 -13.54
C GLY A 140 -8.82 -16.30 -12.80
N ALA A 141 -8.10 -16.94 -11.88
CA ALA A 141 -8.66 -18.03 -11.08
C ALA A 141 -9.71 -17.53 -10.06
N MET A 142 -9.49 -16.35 -9.48
CA MET A 142 -10.43 -15.72 -8.55
C MET A 142 -11.68 -15.22 -9.26
N PHE A 143 -11.50 -14.63 -10.45
CA PHE A 143 -12.59 -14.29 -11.33
C PHE A 143 -13.48 -15.49 -11.63
N GLY A 144 -12.89 -16.61 -12.06
CA GLY A 144 -13.65 -17.83 -12.35
C GLY A 144 -14.47 -18.31 -11.15
N VAL A 145 -13.87 -18.37 -9.96
CA VAL A 145 -14.58 -18.82 -8.75
C VAL A 145 -15.72 -17.89 -8.35
N LEU A 146 -15.52 -16.58 -8.40
CA LEU A 146 -16.58 -15.64 -8.03
C LEU A 146 -17.72 -15.63 -9.06
N SER A 147 -17.38 -15.82 -10.34
CA SER A 147 -18.36 -15.92 -11.42
C SER A 147 -19.23 -17.17 -11.29
N ASP A 148 -18.63 -18.29 -10.86
CA ASP A 148 -19.34 -19.54 -10.61
C ASP A 148 -20.26 -19.46 -9.38
N MET A 149 -19.91 -18.64 -8.38
CA MET A 149 -20.71 -18.46 -7.16
C MET A 149 -21.93 -17.57 -7.38
N ASP A 150 -21.74 -16.43 -8.04
CA ASP A 150 -22.81 -15.51 -8.38
C ASP A 150 -22.47 -14.83 -9.71
N PRO A 151 -23.23 -15.14 -10.78
CA PRO A 151 -23.02 -14.53 -12.08
C PRO A 151 -23.11 -13.00 -12.05
N ALA A 152 -23.82 -12.40 -11.10
CA ALA A 152 -23.87 -10.94 -10.93
C ALA A 152 -22.55 -10.36 -10.38
N LEU A 153 -21.75 -11.15 -9.65
CA LEU A 153 -20.40 -10.79 -9.21
C LEU A 153 -19.38 -10.84 -10.36
N THR A 154 -19.66 -11.60 -11.44
CA THR A 154 -18.84 -11.68 -12.69
C THR A 154 -18.61 -10.33 -13.35
N LEU A 155 -19.59 -9.41 -13.30
CA LEU A 155 -19.51 -8.12 -14.00
C LEU A 155 -18.48 -7.15 -13.41
N LEU A 156 -17.85 -7.52 -12.29
CA LEU A 156 -16.98 -6.69 -11.51
C LEU A 156 -15.51 -7.10 -11.59
N THR A 157 -15.02 -7.86 -12.59
CA THR A 157 -13.56 -7.98 -12.82
C THR A 157 -13.18 -7.36 -14.15
N PHE A 158 -12.45 -6.25 -14.11
CA PHE A 158 -11.81 -5.67 -15.28
C PHE A 158 -10.32 -5.93 -15.14
N GLU A 159 -9.76 -6.68 -16.08
CA GLU A 159 -8.34 -6.63 -16.39
C GLU A 159 -8.12 -5.28 -17.08
N ILE A 160 -7.79 -4.23 -16.33
CA ILE A 160 -7.25 -3.03 -16.97
C ILE A 160 -5.84 -3.41 -17.42
N ALA A 161 -5.74 -3.79 -18.69
CA ALA A 161 -4.46 -3.90 -19.36
C ALA A 161 -3.77 -2.53 -19.24
N ILE A 162 -2.71 -2.47 -18.43
CA ILE A 162 -1.77 -1.36 -18.51
C ILE A 162 -1.20 -1.43 -19.92
N ASN A 163 -1.66 -0.54 -20.80
CA ASN A 163 -0.98 -0.28 -22.05
C ASN A 163 0.17 0.69 -21.73
N PRO A 164 1.44 0.22 -21.71
CA PRO A 164 2.57 1.06 -21.30
C PRO A 164 2.81 2.24 -22.25
N GLU A 165 2.20 2.25 -23.45
CA GLU A 165 2.42 3.30 -24.45
C GLU A 165 1.38 4.43 -24.45
N SER A 166 0.18 4.22 -23.89
CA SER A 166 -0.91 5.19 -24.07
C SER A 166 -1.22 6.06 -22.85
N GLY A 167 -0.81 5.68 -21.62
CA GLY A 167 -1.08 6.46 -20.40
C GLY A 167 -2.56 6.77 -20.13
N LEU A 168 -3.49 6.23 -20.94
CA LEU A 168 -4.90 6.54 -20.95
C LEU A 168 -5.71 5.33 -20.51
N TRP A 169 -6.45 5.53 -19.42
CA TRP A 169 -7.49 4.64 -18.92
C TRP A 169 -8.66 4.62 -19.92
N SER A 170 -8.86 3.53 -20.65
CA SER A 170 -10.04 3.43 -21.52
C SER A 170 -11.29 3.16 -20.67
N GLN A 171 -12.06 4.22 -20.40
CA GLN A 171 -13.41 4.13 -19.87
C GLN A 171 -14.32 3.51 -20.93
N HIS A 172 -14.53 2.19 -20.88
CA HIS A 172 -15.63 1.57 -21.57
C HIS A 172 -16.62 1.02 -20.54
N SER A 173 -17.81 1.62 -20.55
CA SER A 173 -18.99 1.40 -19.70
C SER A 173 -18.99 2.04 -18.30
N VAL A 174 -19.85 3.04 -18.13
CA VAL A 174 -20.26 3.60 -16.83
C VAL A 174 -21.51 2.82 -16.41
N SER A 175 -21.35 1.82 -15.54
CA SER A 175 -22.50 1.16 -14.91
C SER A 175 -23.00 2.04 -13.75
N HIS A 176 -24.33 2.10 -13.58
CA HIS A 176 -24.98 2.80 -12.46
C HIS A 176 -24.98 1.96 -11.17
N ASP A 177 -24.43 0.74 -11.19
CA ASP A 177 -24.30 -0.11 -10.01
C ASP A 177 -23.30 0.50 -9.01
N PRO A 178 -23.72 0.81 -7.76
CA PRO A 178 -22.83 1.32 -6.72
C PRO A 178 -21.59 0.43 -6.47
N ALA A 179 -21.73 -0.89 -6.60
CA ALA A 179 -20.61 -1.81 -6.47
C ALA A 179 -19.58 -1.62 -7.60
N PHE A 180 -20.03 -1.32 -8.81
CA PHE A 180 -19.17 -1.05 -9.96
C PHE A 180 -18.42 0.28 -9.81
N GLN A 181 -19.11 1.33 -9.35
CA GLN A 181 -18.49 2.63 -9.11
C GLN A 181 -17.45 2.56 -7.98
N LEU A 182 -17.78 1.87 -6.88
CA LEU A 182 -16.85 1.61 -5.79
C LEU A 182 -15.59 0.90 -6.29
N LYS A 183 -15.73 -0.13 -7.12
CA LYS A 183 -14.60 -0.85 -7.69
C LYS A 183 -13.72 0.04 -8.58
N GLN A 184 -14.32 0.80 -9.50
CA GLN A 184 -13.57 1.68 -10.39
C GLN A 184 -12.79 2.74 -9.61
N ARG A 185 -13.43 3.39 -8.63
CA ARG A 185 -12.80 4.39 -7.76
C ARG A 185 -11.64 3.77 -6.97
N LEU A 186 -11.88 2.64 -6.30
CA LEU A 186 -10.85 1.96 -5.53
C LEU A 186 -9.68 1.50 -6.39
N PHE A 187 -9.93 0.91 -7.56
CA PHE A 187 -8.84 0.43 -8.41
C PHE A 187 -7.95 1.58 -8.89
N VAL A 188 -8.54 2.69 -9.33
CA VAL A 188 -7.80 3.89 -9.75
C VAL A 188 -7.00 4.46 -8.57
N LEU A 189 -7.63 4.65 -7.42
CA LEU A 189 -6.99 5.20 -6.23
C LEU A 189 -5.84 4.32 -5.73
N LEU A 190 -6.06 3.01 -5.65
CA LEU A 190 -5.02 2.06 -5.22
C LEU A 190 -3.88 1.97 -6.24
N SER A 191 -4.16 2.07 -7.54
CA SER A 191 -3.13 2.07 -8.59
C SER A 191 -2.28 3.35 -8.57
N LEU A 192 -2.92 4.51 -8.40
CA LEU A 192 -2.22 5.79 -8.22
C LEU A 192 -1.35 5.76 -6.96
N HIS A 193 -1.89 5.23 -5.87
CA HIS A 193 -1.16 5.11 -4.62
C HIS A 193 0.03 4.14 -4.73
N ASP A 194 -0.13 2.98 -5.38
CA ASP A 194 0.97 2.03 -5.60
C ASP A 194 2.10 2.65 -6.41
N ARG A 195 1.76 3.38 -7.48
CA ARG A 195 2.73 4.11 -8.30
C ARG A 195 3.46 5.20 -7.52
N ALA A 196 2.73 6.06 -6.81
CA ALA A 196 3.33 7.12 -5.99
C ALA A 196 4.25 6.56 -4.90
N SER A 197 3.87 5.41 -4.34
CA SER A 197 4.69 4.70 -3.34
C SER A 197 5.98 4.14 -3.91
N GLU A 198 5.92 3.56 -5.11
CA GLU A 198 7.11 3.02 -5.76
C GLU A 198 8.06 4.14 -6.21
N GLU A 199 7.51 5.27 -6.70
CA GLU A 199 8.28 6.48 -7.00
C GLU A 199 8.98 7.04 -5.75
N MET A 200 8.28 7.14 -4.62
CA MET A 200 8.89 7.52 -3.33
C MET A 200 9.99 6.55 -2.88
N ASN A 201 9.77 5.24 -3.05
CA ASN A 201 10.78 4.23 -2.70
C ASN A 201 12.03 4.33 -3.57
N ILE A 202 11.89 4.67 -4.86
CA ILE A 202 13.02 4.91 -5.76
C ILE A 202 13.80 6.13 -5.28
N ILE A 203 13.10 7.24 -4.97
CA ILE A 203 13.71 8.46 -4.46
C ILE A 203 14.48 8.17 -3.15
N GLN A 204 13.88 7.46 -2.18
CA GLN A 204 14.55 7.10 -0.94
C GLN A 204 15.80 6.23 -1.14
N ARG A 205 15.75 5.27 -2.07
CA ARG A 205 16.89 4.40 -2.40
C ARG A 205 18.03 5.20 -3.03
N ASP A 206 17.70 6.04 -4.00
CA ASP A 206 18.69 6.84 -4.72
C ASP A 206 19.30 7.90 -3.78
N LEU A 207 18.49 8.47 -2.87
CA LEU A 207 18.95 9.35 -1.79
C LEU A 207 19.91 8.63 -0.83
N SER A 208 19.56 7.40 -0.43
CA SER A 208 20.42 6.56 0.44
C SER A 208 21.77 6.24 -0.23
N ALA A 209 21.74 5.89 -1.52
CA ALA A 209 22.95 5.63 -2.30
C ALA A 209 23.82 6.89 -2.46
N ALA A 210 23.20 8.05 -2.74
CA ALA A 210 23.91 9.33 -2.81
C ALA A 210 24.59 9.67 -1.47
N ARG A 211 23.87 9.51 -0.35
CA ARG A 211 24.43 9.73 0.99
C ARG A 211 25.66 8.85 1.27
N GLN A 212 25.58 7.56 0.96
CA GLN A 212 26.71 6.63 1.12
C GLN A 212 27.92 7.04 0.27
N PHE A 213 27.69 7.44 -0.99
CA PHE A 213 28.75 7.91 -1.88
C PHE A 213 29.48 9.14 -1.29
N TYR A 214 28.73 10.16 -0.85
CA TYR A 214 29.33 11.36 -0.30
C TYR A 214 30.03 11.13 1.04
N GLN A 215 29.53 10.23 1.89
CA GLN A 215 30.23 9.82 3.12
C GLN A 215 31.57 9.13 2.81
N LEU A 216 31.60 8.26 1.81
CA LEU A 216 32.83 7.57 1.40
C LEU A 216 33.86 8.54 0.80
N GLU A 217 33.42 9.45 -0.08
CA GLU A 217 34.29 10.49 -0.64
C GLU A 217 34.81 11.44 0.43
N LEU A 218 33.96 11.86 1.37
CA LEU A 218 34.38 12.67 2.52
C LEU A 218 35.46 11.95 3.33
N GLY A 219 35.27 10.66 3.62
CA GLY A 219 36.26 9.84 4.34
C GLY A 219 37.61 9.77 3.63
N LYS A 220 37.62 9.55 2.31
CA LYS A 220 38.84 9.55 1.49
C LYS A 220 39.55 10.91 1.51
N ILE A 221 38.79 11.99 1.40
CA ILE A 221 39.34 13.36 1.38
C ILE A 221 39.92 13.72 2.76
N GLU A 222 39.24 13.37 3.85
CA GLU A 222 39.74 13.58 5.22
C GLU A 222 40.97 12.73 5.52
N GLU A 223 41.03 11.50 5.02
CA GLU A 223 42.22 10.64 5.13
C GLU A 223 43.41 11.21 4.36
N ALA A 224 43.18 11.70 3.13
CA ALA A 224 44.21 12.39 2.35
C ALA A 224 44.69 13.69 3.02
N LEU A 225 43.83 14.36 3.80
CA LEU A 225 44.19 15.54 4.58
C LEU A 225 45.01 15.19 5.83
N ARG A 226 44.74 14.03 6.45
CA ARG A 226 45.52 13.48 7.57
C ARG A 226 46.90 12.97 7.14
N ASN A 227 46.97 12.37 5.95
CA ASN A 227 48.17 11.77 5.37
C ASN A 227 48.48 12.40 4.00
N PRO A 228 48.95 13.65 3.95
CA PRO A 228 49.24 14.32 2.68
C PRO A 228 50.34 13.56 1.92
N PRO A 229 50.17 13.30 0.60
CA PRO A 229 51.20 12.62 -0.19
C PRO A 229 52.51 13.41 -0.19
N CYS A 230 53.61 12.68 0.02
CA CYS A 230 54.97 13.17 0.28
C CYS A 230 55.37 14.46 -0.46
N ALA A 231 55.74 15.47 0.32
CA ALA A 231 55.97 16.86 -0.07
C ALA A 231 57.26 17.09 -0.86
N LYS A 232 57.14 17.76 -2.00
CA LYS A 232 58.23 18.50 -2.67
C LYS A 232 57.73 19.84 -3.22
N SER A 233 57.19 20.72 -2.36
CA SER A 233 57.11 22.19 -2.52
C SER A 233 56.00 22.78 -1.63
N LEU A 234 56.39 23.62 -0.67
CA LEU A 234 55.50 24.33 0.27
C LEU A 234 54.41 25.19 -0.41
N ARG A 235 54.61 25.65 -1.66
CA ARG A 235 53.58 26.41 -2.40
C ARG A 235 52.52 25.50 -3.04
N HIS A 236 52.88 24.26 -3.40
CA HIS A 236 51.93 23.28 -3.91
C HIS A 236 51.03 22.74 -2.79
N GLU A 237 51.57 22.58 -1.57
CA GLU A 237 50.83 22.15 -0.38
C GLU A 237 49.66 23.07 -0.04
N ALA A 238 49.87 24.39 -0.02
CA ALA A 238 48.81 25.35 0.31
C ALA A 238 47.66 25.32 -0.71
N GLY A 239 47.96 25.15 -2.00
CA GLY A 239 46.96 25.01 -3.07
C GLY A 239 46.16 23.71 -2.97
N VAL A 240 46.84 22.60 -2.70
CA VAL A 240 46.21 21.27 -2.54
C VAL A 240 45.31 21.24 -1.29
N VAL A 241 45.78 21.76 -0.15
CA VAL A 241 44.98 21.83 1.09
C VAL A 241 43.76 22.73 0.90
N SER A 242 43.88 23.85 0.18
CA SER A 242 42.75 24.74 -0.12
C SER A 242 41.72 24.06 -1.02
N ALA A 243 42.16 23.31 -2.04
CA ALA A 243 41.29 22.55 -2.92
C ALA A 243 40.56 21.41 -2.19
N LEU A 244 41.25 20.68 -1.31
CA LEU A 244 40.63 19.63 -0.48
C LEU A 244 39.60 20.22 0.49
N ARG A 245 39.88 21.38 1.11
CA ARG A 245 38.91 22.08 1.98
C ARG A 245 37.65 22.52 1.23
N LEU A 246 37.79 22.98 -0.02
CA LEU A 246 36.64 23.32 -0.86
C LEU A 246 35.80 22.08 -1.16
N LYS A 247 36.44 20.97 -1.51
CA LYS A 247 35.76 19.70 -1.82
C LYS A 247 35.06 19.09 -0.61
N ILE A 248 35.64 19.23 0.59
CA ILE A 248 34.98 18.89 1.87
C ILE A 248 33.69 19.71 2.05
N ARG A 249 33.73 21.01 1.75
CA ARG A 249 32.55 21.88 1.86
C ARG A 249 31.46 21.43 0.89
N GLU A 250 31.80 21.18 -0.37
CA GLU A 250 30.87 20.67 -1.38
C GLU A 250 30.23 19.34 -0.95
N CYS A 251 31.01 18.38 -0.47
CA CYS A 251 30.46 17.10 0.02
C CYS A 251 29.53 17.28 1.24
N LYS A 252 29.85 18.21 2.15
CA LYS A 252 28.99 18.53 3.30
C LYS A 252 27.68 19.19 2.89
N ASP A 253 27.72 20.10 1.92
CA ASP A 253 26.53 20.77 1.39
C ASP A 253 25.60 19.75 0.69
N GLN A 254 26.17 18.80 -0.06
CA GLN A 254 25.41 17.71 -0.69
C GLN A 254 24.79 16.74 0.34
N LEU A 255 25.50 16.42 1.42
CA LEU A 255 24.93 15.62 2.52
C LEU A 255 23.78 16.35 3.21
N GLN A 256 23.93 17.66 3.46
CA GLN A 256 22.86 18.48 4.04
C GLN A 256 21.62 18.53 3.13
N GLN A 257 21.81 18.60 1.80
CA GLN A 257 20.69 18.50 0.86
C GLN A 257 19.99 17.14 0.94
N CYS A 258 20.75 16.05 1.11
CA CYS A 258 20.16 14.73 1.32
C CYS A 258 19.31 14.69 2.60
N ASP A 259 19.81 15.28 3.69
CA ASP A 259 19.11 15.33 4.97
C ASP A 259 17.79 16.13 4.87
N ILE A 260 17.78 17.26 4.13
CA ILE A 260 16.57 18.07 3.90
C ILE A 260 15.52 17.29 3.11
N VAL A 261 15.93 16.60 2.04
CA VAL A 261 15.01 15.79 1.23
C VAL A 261 14.45 14.62 2.05
N GLU A 262 15.28 13.98 2.87
CA GLU A 262 14.84 12.92 3.77
C GLU A 262 13.85 13.45 4.82
N GLN A 263 14.12 14.61 5.42
CA GLN A 263 13.19 15.27 6.34
C GLN A 263 11.84 15.56 5.64
N LEU A 264 11.84 16.12 4.44
CA LEU A 264 10.59 16.38 3.68
C LEU A 264 9.82 15.09 3.37
N LEU A 265 10.51 13.99 3.07
CA LEU A 265 9.89 12.69 2.85
C LEU A 265 9.31 12.11 4.14
N VAL A 266 10.03 12.25 5.26
CA VAL A 266 9.58 11.79 6.59
C VAL A 266 8.41 12.64 7.08
N THR A 267 8.44 13.98 6.94
CA THR A 267 7.35 14.86 7.38
C THR A 267 6.07 14.58 6.60
N ASN A 268 6.16 14.31 5.29
CA ASN A 268 5.01 13.87 4.51
C ASN A 268 4.46 12.50 4.93
N SER A 269 5.30 11.62 5.48
CA SER A 269 4.88 10.31 5.99
C SER A 269 4.35 10.38 7.42
N SER A 270 4.92 11.25 8.27
CA SER A 270 4.56 11.39 9.68
C SER A 270 3.33 12.27 9.88
N LEU A 271 3.07 13.24 9.01
CA LEU A 271 1.77 13.95 8.96
C LEU A 271 0.63 12.94 8.75
N VAL A 272 0.86 11.96 7.87
CA VAL A 272 -0.11 10.88 7.59
C VAL A 272 -0.23 9.89 8.77
N GLU A 273 0.81 9.68 9.58
CA GLU A 273 0.77 8.75 10.72
C GLU A 273 0.25 9.40 12.01
N SER A 274 0.63 10.65 12.31
CA SER A 274 0.16 11.38 13.51
C SER A 274 -1.33 11.71 13.45
N GLU A 275 -1.87 12.08 12.29
CA GLU A 275 -3.31 12.27 12.13
C GLU A 275 -4.10 10.95 12.20
N VAL A 276 -3.46 9.80 11.91
CA VAL A 276 -4.08 8.47 12.07
C VAL A 276 -4.10 8.04 13.54
N GLU A 277 -3.07 8.37 14.32
CA GLU A 277 -3.05 8.14 15.78
C GLU A 277 -4.06 9.05 16.50
N ASP A 278 -4.12 10.34 16.14
CA ASP A 278 -5.09 11.29 16.71
C ASP A 278 -6.54 10.86 16.44
N LEU A 279 -6.85 10.34 15.25
CA LEU A 279 -8.18 9.79 14.94
C LEU A 279 -8.50 8.50 15.70
N SER A 280 -7.51 7.66 16.00
CA SER A 280 -7.72 6.45 16.79
C SER A 280 -7.93 6.74 18.27
N GLU A 281 -7.31 7.80 18.80
CA GLU A 281 -7.53 8.25 20.18
C GLU A 281 -8.84 9.01 20.37
N GLU A 282 -9.39 9.61 19.32
CA GLU A 282 -10.74 10.21 19.35
C GLU A 282 -11.84 9.12 19.30
N GLU A 283 -11.67 8.05 18.51
CA GLU A 283 -12.59 6.90 18.49
C GLU A 283 -12.63 6.16 19.86
N GLU A 284 -11.49 5.97 20.55
CA GLU A 284 -11.48 5.36 21.89
C GLU A 284 -12.17 6.23 22.96
N LYS A 285 -12.12 7.57 22.83
CA LYS A 285 -12.78 8.50 23.78
C LYS A 285 -14.28 8.62 23.57
N GLU A 286 -14.76 8.47 22.34
CA GLU A 286 -16.21 8.40 22.05
C GLU A 286 -16.82 7.08 22.52
N GLU A 287 -16.08 5.96 22.43
CA GLU A 287 -16.54 4.66 22.97
C GLU A 287 -16.62 4.65 24.50
N GLU A 288 -15.67 5.26 25.23
CA GLU A 288 -15.74 5.37 26.70
C GLU A 288 -16.90 6.26 27.18
N GLN A 289 -17.24 7.34 26.46
CA GLN A 289 -18.38 8.21 26.82
C GLN A 289 -19.74 7.55 26.60
N ASP A 290 -19.85 6.62 25.64
CA ASP A 290 -21.08 5.87 25.36
C ASP A 290 -21.30 4.67 26.30
N GLU A 291 -20.24 4.18 26.97
CA GLU A 291 -20.37 3.18 28.04
C GLU A 291 -20.81 3.82 29.36
N ASP A 292 -20.26 4.99 29.73
CA ASP A 292 -20.66 5.71 30.94
C ASP A 292 -22.12 6.20 30.89
N ASN A 293 -22.64 6.52 29.70
CA ASN A 293 -24.06 6.89 29.52
C ASN A 293 -25.02 5.70 29.57
N LYS A 294 -24.54 4.46 29.43
CA LYS A 294 -25.36 3.24 29.54
C LYS A 294 -25.43 2.70 30.98
N GLU A 295 -24.49 3.05 31.85
CA GLU A 295 -24.54 2.67 33.27
C GLU A 295 -25.37 3.63 34.14
N SER A 296 -25.80 4.78 33.62
CA SER A 296 -26.61 5.77 34.34
C SER A 296 -28.13 5.72 34.04
N CYS A 297 -28.64 4.67 33.38
CA CYS A 297 -30.07 4.49 33.05
C CYS A 297 -30.64 3.18 33.62
#